data_AF-A0A1S8WUK0-F1
#
_entry.id   AF-A0A1S8WUK0-F1
#
_cell.length_a   1.000
_cell.length_b   1.000
_cell.length_c   1.000
_cell.angle_alpha   90.00
_cell.angle_beta   90.00
_cell.angle_gamma   90.00
#
_symmetry.space_group_name_H-M   'P 1'
#
loop_
_entity.id
_entity.type
_entity.pdbx_description
1 polymer ?
#
loop_
_entity_poly.entity_id
_entity_poly.type
_entity_poly.pdbx_seq_one_letter_code
_entity_poly.pdbx_strand_id
1 'polypeptide(L)'
;MLPQWSRGLRENVLRIPSTLKACFPSIQRKVNNVDLRGAYIMYDKFTGLDRVRTAHEEVMLAEKNFIDRQLERRACQTECFRLEEARNRLNIQLDSVSRSDENFLTLVTQLHELSRQHKDAREKLSSVESAEQLAFEQFSGCLRRSQAEERVQANRMRQWSIGLSVLAGLVGFSATWVRFRNQATVHPASTVAVAAADKEVLLPVLRELQHTNEQWKETIASLSGVIESLKTDLSK
;
A
#
# COMPACT_ATOMS: atom_id res chain seq x y z
N MET A 1 -8.94 17.83 -14.57
CA MET A 1 -8.58 19.23 -14.28
C MET A 1 -7.26 19.22 -13.52
N LEU A 2 -6.16 19.60 -14.17
CA LEU A 2 -4.83 19.64 -13.53
C LEU A 2 -4.65 20.99 -12.81
N PRO A 3 -4.01 21.03 -11.64
CA PRO A 3 -3.86 22.26 -10.86
C PRO A 3 -2.99 23.27 -11.64
N GLN A 4 -3.45 24.52 -11.68
CA GLN A 4 -2.80 25.62 -12.40
C GLN A 4 -1.54 26.04 -11.61
N TRP A 5 -0.37 25.56 -12.04
CA TRP A 5 0.92 25.95 -11.47
C TRP A 5 1.16 27.45 -11.69
N SER A 6 1.50 28.17 -10.63
CA SER A 6 1.76 29.62 -10.70
C SER A 6 2.95 29.92 -11.63
N ARG A 7 2.86 31.02 -12.39
CA ARG A 7 3.86 31.42 -13.41
C ARG A 7 5.29 31.50 -12.86
N GLY A 8 5.47 31.86 -11.58
CA GLY A 8 6.78 31.93 -10.94
C GLY A 8 7.49 30.57 -10.77
N LEU A 9 6.74 29.47 -10.68
CA LEU A 9 7.31 28.13 -10.61
C LEU A 9 7.83 27.64 -11.97
N ARG A 10 7.21 28.09 -13.08
CA ARG A 10 7.68 27.77 -14.43
C ARG A 10 9.02 28.42 -14.74
N GLU A 11 9.25 29.66 -14.31
CA GLU A 11 10.50 30.38 -14.60
C GLU A 11 11.67 29.88 -13.75
N ASN A 12 11.43 29.45 -12.51
CA ASN A 12 12.48 28.93 -11.64
C ASN A 12 12.89 27.49 -12.01
N VAL A 13 11.96 26.67 -12.52
CA VAL A 13 12.25 25.32 -13.03
C VAL A 13 13.02 25.35 -14.37
N LEU A 14 12.97 26.46 -15.11
CA LEU A 14 13.72 26.67 -16.35
C LEU A 14 15.17 27.16 -16.15
N ARG A 15 15.56 27.57 -14.93
CA ARG A 15 16.95 27.90 -14.55
C ARG A 15 17.69 26.68 -13.99
N ILE A 16 17.70 25.58 -14.74
CA ILE A 16 18.65 24.49 -14.49
C ILE A 16 20.04 25.03 -14.87
N PRO A 17 21.02 25.11 -13.95
CA PRO A 17 22.34 25.66 -14.25
C PRO A 17 22.97 24.87 -15.42
N SER A 18 23.61 25.57 -16.37
CA SER A 18 24.21 24.99 -17.58
C SER A 18 25.25 23.90 -17.29
N THR A 19 25.84 23.91 -16.09
CA THR A 19 26.72 22.87 -15.57
C THR A 19 26.00 21.54 -15.30
N LEU A 20 24.73 21.57 -14.91
CA LEU A 20 23.91 20.37 -14.76
C LEU A 20 23.56 19.77 -16.13
N LYS A 21 23.29 20.63 -17.12
CA LYS A 21 23.08 20.21 -18.53
C LYS A 21 24.35 19.59 -19.15
N ALA A 22 25.53 20.11 -18.80
CA ALA A 22 26.82 19.59 -19.30
C ALA A 22 27.21 18.25 -18.67
N CYS A 23 26.81 17.97 -17.42
CA CYS A 23 27.08 16.69 -16.75
C CYS A 23 26.05 15.61 -17.10
N PHE A 24 24.84 16.01 -17.50
CA PHE A 24 23.74 15.13 -17.91
C PHE A 24 24.14 14.07 -18.95
N PRO A 25 24.82 14.38 -20.08
CA PRO A 25 25.16 13.36 -21.09
C PRO A 25 26.19 12.32 -20.59
N SER A 26 27.09 12.68 -19.68
CA SER A 26 28.10 11.78 -19.11
C SER A 26 27.47 10.77 -18.15
N ILE A 27 26.53 11.23 -17.33
CA ILE A 27 25.74 10.39 -16.42
C ILE A 27 24.79 9.50 -17.25
N GLN A 28 24.13 10.08 -18.24
CA GLN A 28 23.18 9.37 -19.11
C GLN A 28 23.87 8.22 -19.88
N ARG A 29 25.10 8.40 -20.38
CA ARG A 29 25.86 7.34 -21.05
C ARG A 29 26.31 6.22 -20.10
N LYS A 30 26.57 6.53 -18.83
CA LYS A 30 26.98 5.54 -17.81
C LYS A 30 25.78 4.77 -17.24
N VAL A 31 24.61 5.41 -17.13
CA VAL A 31 23.34 4.78 -16.73
C VAL A 31 22.77 3.90 -17.85
N ASN A 32 22.97 4.26 -19.13
CA ASN A 32 22.50 3.47 -20.26
C ASN A 32 23.24 2.13 -20.48
N ASN A 33 24.42 1.95 -19.85
CA ASN A 33 25.17 0.69 -19.82
C ASN A 33 24.93 -0.12 -18.53
N VAL A 34 24.13 0.40 -17.59
CA VAL A 34 23.67 -0.38 -16.45
C VAL A 34 22.64 -1.36 -16.99
N ASP A 35 22.89 -2.64 -16.80
CA ASP A 35 22.00 -3.72 -17.19
C ASP A 35 20.67 -3.58 -16.42
N LEU A 36 19.75 -2.78 -16.99
CA LEU A 36 18.41 -2.52 -16.46
C LEU A 36 17.65 -3.83 -16.29
N ARG A 37 17.98 -4.85 -17.08
CA ARG A 37 17.41 -6.19 -16.99
C ARG A 37 17.90 -6.90 -15.73
N GLY A 38 19.20 -6.85 -15.44
CA GLY A 38 19.78 -7.37 -14.20
C GLY A 38 19.29 -6.62 -12.96
N ALA A 39 19.17 -5.29 -13.04
CA ALA A 39 18.62 -4.46 -11.97
C ALA A 39 17.13 -4.73 -11.74
N TYR A 40 16.35 -4.97 -12.81
CA TYR A 40 14.96 -5.38 -12.73
C TYR A 40 14.80 -6.78 -12.14
N ILE A 41 15.62 -7.75 -12.54
CA ILE A 41 15.60 -9.12 -11.96
C ILE A 41 16.00 -9.10 -10.48
N MET A 42 16.97 -8.28 -10.10
CA MET A 42 17.33 -8.10 -8.69
C MET A 42 16.23 -7.35 -7.94
N TYR A 43 15.60 -6.33 -8.52
CA TYR A 43 14.45 -5.64 -7.94
C TYR A 43 13.26 -6.59 -7.77
N ASP A 44 12.97 -7.44 -8.75
CA ASP A 44 11.86 -8.39 -8.75
C ASP A 44 12.08 -9.50 -7.71
N LYS A 45 13.30 -10.06 -7.66
CA LYS A 45 13.72 -11.01 -6.62
C LYS A 45 13.72 -10.42 -5.20
N PHE A 46 13.93 -9.11 -5.07
CA PHE A 46 14.06 -8.45 -3.77
C PHE A 46 12.75 -7.83 -3.28
N THR A 47 11.90 -7.34 -4.19
CA THR A 47 10.54 -6.86 -3.89
C THR A 47 9.59 -8.02 -3.62
N GLY A 48 9.82 -9.19 -4.23
CA GLY A 48 9.04 -10.40 -3.94
C GLY A 48 7.59 -10.30 -4.44
N LEU A 49 7.33 -9.40 -5.40
CA LEU A 49 6.00 -9.20 -6.00
C LEU A 49 5.49 -10.49 -6.65
N ASP A 50 6.40 -11.25 -7.25
CA ASP A 50 6.09 -12.55 -7.86
C ASP A 50 5.66 -13.58 -6.81
N ARG A 51 6.30 -13.59 -5.62
CA ARG A 51 5.91 -14.50 -4.52
C ARG A 51 4.52 -14.19 -3.99
N VAL A 52 4.18 -12.91 -3.86
CA VAL A 52 2.82 -12.46 -3.48
C VAL A 52 1.80 -12.94 -4.50
N ARG A 53 2.12 -12.78 -5.78
CA ARG A 53 1.25 -13.20 -6.87
C ARG A 53 1.07 -14.71 -6.87
N THR A 54 2.14 -15.49 -6.75
CA THR A 54 2.06 -16.96 -6.66
C THR A 54 1.26 -17.40 -5.44
N ALA A 55 1.47 -16.79 -4.26
CA ALA A 55 0.71 -17.10 -3.06
C ALA A 55 -0.79 -16.79 -3.21
N HIS A 56 -1.15 -15.68 -3.86
CA HIS A 56 -2.55 -15.37 -4.18
C HIS A 56 -3.13 -16.33 -5.21
N GLU A 57 -2.37 -16.72 -6.24
CA GLU A 57 -2.80 -17.73 -7.22
C GLU A 57 -3.06 -19.10 -6.56
N GLU A 58 -2.21 -19.50 -5.61
CA GLU A 58 -2.40 -20.72 -4.81
C GLU A 58 -3.64 -20.64 -3.90
N VAL A 59 -3.88 -19.51 -3.24
CA VAL A 59 -5.08 -19.29 -2.42
C VAL A 59 -6.34 -19.31 -3.29
N MET A 60 -6.33 -18.66 -4.46
CA MET A 60 -7.46 -18.65 -5.39
C MET A 60 -7.80 -20.05 -5.91
N LEU A 61 -6.79 -20.86 -6.21
CA LEU A 61 -7.00 -22.25 -6.66
C LEU A 61 -7.57 -23.12 -5.54
N ALA A 62 -7.06 -22.96 -4.31
CA ALA A 62 -7.57 -23.66 -3.14
C ALA A 62 -9.01 -23.23 -2.79
N GLU A 63 -9.32 -21.93 -2.90
CA GLU A 63 -10.66 -21.37 -2.72
C GLU A 63 -11.64 -21.95 -3.73
N LYS A 64 -11.26 -21.99 -5.01
CA LYS A 64 -12.10 -22.56 -6.07
C LYS A 64 -12.44 -24.02 -5.79
N ASN A 65 -11.45 -24.82 -5.41
CA ASN A 65 -11.65 -26.22 -5.05
C ASN A 65 -12.60 -26.34 -3.84
N PHE A 66 -12.41 -25.52 -2.80
CA PHE A 66 -13.31 -25.48 -1.65
C PHE A 66 -14.75 -25.13 -2.03
N ILE A 67 -14.96 -24.14 -2.90
CA ILE A 67 -16.30 -23.75 -3.39
C ILE A 67 -16.95 -24.91 -4.17
N ASP A 68 -16.19 -25.56 -5.06
CA ASP A 68 -16.70 -26.70 -5.84
C ASP A 68 -17.16 -27.84 -4.91
N ARG A 69 -16.39 -28.15 -3.86
CA ARG A 69 -16.78 -29.15 -2.83
C ARG A 69 -17.98 -28.71 -2.00
N GLN A 70 -18.09 -27.43 -1.69
CA GLN A 70 -19.24 -26.91 -0.97
C GLN A 70 -20.52 -26.97 -1.80
N LEU A 71 -20.44 -26.75 -3.11
CA LEU A 71 -21.56 -26.93 -4.04
C LEU A 71 -21.98 -28.41 -4.10
N GLU A 72 -21.01 -29.33 -4.18
CA GLU A 72 -21.24 -30.78 -4.14
C GLU A 72 -21.97 -31.19 -2.85
N ARG A 73 -21.51 -30.70 -1.69
CA ARG A 73 -22.20 -30.96 -0.40
C ARG A 73 -23.63 -30.45 -0.42
N ARG A 74 -23.87 -29.23 -0.90
CA ARG A 74 -25.23 -28.66 -0.97
C ARG A 74 -26.14 -29.51 -1.86
N ALA A 75 -25.65 -29.98 -3.01
CA ALA A 75 -26.40 -30.84 -3.90
C ALA A 75 -26.77 -32.17 -3.22
N CYS A 76 -25.82 -32.85 -2.58
CA CYS A 76 -26.07 -34.08 -1.83
C CYS A 76 -27.03 -33.85 -0.64
N GLN A 77 -26.90 -32.72 0.05
CA GLN A 77 -27.78 -32.36 1.16
C GLN A 77 -29.23 -32.15 0.70
N THR A 78 -29.43 -31.48 -0.44
CA THR A 78 -30.75 -31.31 -1.05
C THR A 78 -31.34 -32.66 -1.48
N GLU A 79 -30.54 -33.57 -2.03
CA GLU A 79 -30.98 -34.91 -2.39
C GLU A 79 -31.42 -35.71 -1.15
N CYS A 80 -30.64 -35.68 -0.07
CA CYS A 80 -30.99 -36.34 1.19
C CYS A 80 -32.31 -35.81 1.75
N PHE A 81 -32.49 -34.48 1.78
CA PHE A 81 -33.72 -33.85 2.26
C PHE A 81 -34.93 -34.25 1.41
N ARG A 82 -34.77 -34.32 0.08
CA ARG A 82 -35.83 -34.77 -0.84
C ARG A 82 -36.26 -36.22 -0.56
N LEU A 83 -35.30 -37.11 -0.30
CA LEU A 83 -35.57 -38.51 0.04
C LEU A 83 -36.24 -38.63 1.42
N GLU A 84 -35.80 -37.82 2.39
CA GLU A 84 -36.42 -37.77 3.72
C GLU A 84 -37.88 -37.30 3.65
N GLU A 85 -38.16 -36.26 2.87
CA GLU A 85 -39.53 -35.76 2.67
C GLU A 85 -40.41 -36.83 1.99
N ALA A 86 -39.93 -37.46 0.93
CA ALA A 86 -40.65 -38.54 0.25
C ALA A 86 -40.92 -39.73 1.18
N ARG A 87 -39.95 -40.07 2.05
CA ARG A 87 -40.11 -41.11 3.08
C ARG A 87 -41.15 -40.73 4.11
N ASN A 88 -41.14 -39.49 4.57
CA ASN A 88 -42.14 -38.99 5.52
C ASN A 88 -43.56 -39.01 4.91
N ARG A 89 -43.71 -38.62 3.64
CA ARG A 89 -44.99 -38.68 2.92
C ARG A 89 -45.51 -40.11 2.81
N LEU A 90 -44.67 -41.07 2.43
CA LEU A 90 -45.06 -42.49 2.39
C LEU A 90 -45.41 -43.03 3.78
N ASN A 91 -44.69 -42.61 4.82
CA ASN A 91 -44.97 -43.03 6.20
C ASN A 91 -46.35 -42.55 6.67
N ILE A 92 -46.70 -41.30 6.37
CA ILE A 92 -48.04 -40.75 6.66
C ILE A 92 -49.13 -41.50 5.89
N GLN A 93 -48.88 -41.85 4.61
CA GLN A 93 -49.82 -42.65 3.82
C GLN A 93 -49.98 -44.07 4.39
N LEU A 94 -48.88 -44.69 4.82
CA LEU A 94 -48.90 -46.02 5.41
C LEU A 94 -49.68 -46.06 6.73
N ASP A 95 -49.56 -45.02 7.57
CA ASP A 95 -50.32 -44.90 8.82
C ASP A 95 -51.84 -44.77 8.59
N SER A 96 -52.24 -44.27 7.41
CA SER A 96 -53.66 -44.12 7.04
C SER A 96 -54.30 -45.38 6.45
N VAL A 97 -53.50 -46.31 5.92
CA VAL A 97 -53.97 -47.53 5.25
C VAL A 97 -54.07 -48.68 6.25
N SER A 98 -55.19 -49.40 6.24
CA SER A 98 -55.35 -50.59 7.08
C SER A 98 -54.43 -51.73 6.63
N ARG A 99 -53.92 -52.51 7.59
CA ARG A 99 -53.01 -53.65 7.32
C ARG A 99 -53.64 -54.77 6.49
N SER A 100 -54.96 -54.79 6.38
CA SER A 100 -55.71 -55.78 5.59
C SER A 100 -55.87 -55.41 4.11
N ASP A 101 -55.44 -54.21 3.70
CA ASP A 101 -55.50 -53.74 2.32
C ASP A 101 -54.31 -54.29 1.51
N GLU A 102 -54.55 -54.74 0.28
CA GLU A 102 -53.49 -55.23 -0.62
C GLU A 102 -52.43 -54.16 -0.92
N ASN A 103 -52.79 -52.88 -0.83
CA ASN A 103 -51.87 -51.76 -1.04
C ASN A 103 -50.83 -51.59 0.08
N PHE A 104 -51.07 -52.16 1.27
CA PHE A 104 -50.18 -52.01 2.42
C PHE A 104 -48.78 -52.57 2.15
N LEU A 105 -48.69 -53.79 1.60
CA LEU A 105 -47.40 -54.44 1.31
C LEU A 105 -46.60 -53.68 0.24
N THR A 106 -47.29 -53.12 -0.76
CA THR A 106 -46.67 -52.29 -1.80
C THR A 106 -46.08 -51.02 -1.21
N LEU A 107 -46.80 -50.30 -0.34
CA LEU A 107 -46.30 -49.11 0.34
C LEU A 107 -45.12 -49.42 1.27
N VAL A 108 -45.18 -50.52 2.03
CA VAL A 108 -44.07 -50.93 2.91
C VAL A 108 -42.81 -51.23 2.09
N THR A 109 -42.95 -51.90 0.95
CA THR A 109 -41.83 -52.22 0.06
C THR A 109 -41.21 -50.93 -0.50
N GLN A 110 -42.05 -49.99 -0.95
CA GLN A 110 -41.58 -48.68 -1.42
C GLN A 110 -40.89 -47.88 -0.32
N LEU A 111 -41.44 -47.89 0.91
CA LEU A 111 -40.85 -47.22 2.06
C LEU A 111 -39.47 -47.80 2.41
N HIS A 112 -39.34 -49.13 2.36
CA HIS A 112 -38.07 -49.80 2.62
C HIS A 112 -37.01 -49.45 1.58
N GLU A 113 -37.38 -49.46 0.29
CA GLU A 113 -36.50 -49.06 -0.79
C GLU A 113 -36.05 -47.59 -0.65
N LEU A 114 -36.99 -46.70 -0.33
CA LEU A 114 -36.66 -45.29 -0.11
C LEU A 114 -35.78 -45.07 1.13
N SER A 115 -35.96 -45.87 2.18
CA SER A 115 -35.11 -45.88 3.38
C SER A 115 -33.70 -46.33 3.06
N ARG A 116 -33.54 -47.33 2.17
CA ARG A 116 -32.23 -47.76 1.66
C ARG A 116 -31.56 -46.64 0.86
N GLN A 117 -32.26 -46.04 -0.10
CA GLN A 117 -31.74 -44.92 -0.89
C GLN A 117 -31.33 -43.73 -0.01
N HIS A 118 -32.11 -43.42 1.04
CA HIS A 118 -31.77 -42.38 2.00
C HIS A 118 -30.50 -42.70 2.80
N LYS A 119 -30.30 -43.95 3.22
CA LYS A 119 -29.06 -44.38 3.89
C LYS A 119 -27.86 -44.22 2.97
N ASP A 120 -27.96 -44.67 1.73
CA ASP A 120 -26.89 -44.56 0.74
C ASP A 120 -26.57 -43.08 0.43
N ALA A 121 -27.60 -42.23 0.29
CA ALA A 121 -27.42 -40.79 0.10
C ALA A 121 -26.75 -40.11 1.30
N ARG A 122 -27.08 -40.54 2.52
CA ARG A 122 -26.47 -40.02 3.75
C ARG A 122 -25.01 -40.45 3.93
N GLU A 123 -24.67 -41.67 3.53
CA GLU A 123 -23.28 -42.13 3.49
C GLU A 123 -22.47 -41.32 2.47
N LYS A 124 -23.02 -41.09 1.27
CA LYS A 124 -22.41 -40.20 0.27
C LYS A 124 -22.21 -38.79 0.81
N LEU A 125 -23.21 -38.21 1.48
CA LEU A 125 -23.10 -36.89 2.09
C LEU A 125 -21.95 -36.83 3.09
N SER A 126 -21.81 -37.84 3.97
CA SER A 126 -20.72 -37.90 4.94
C SER A 126 -19.34 -37.97 4.27
N SER A 127 -19.24 -38.69 3.14
CA SER A 127 -18.00 -38.75 2.36
C SER A 127 -17.64 -37.39 1.73
N VAL A 128 -18.64 -36.66 1.21
CA VAL A 128 -18.47 -35.33 0.62
C VAL A 128 -18.14 -34.29 1.68
N GLU A 129 -18.76 -34.36 2.86
CA GLU A 129 -18.44 -33.50 4.02
C GLU A 129 -16.98 -33.68 4.46
N SER A 130 -16.50 -34.92 4.50
CA SER A 130 -15.09 -35.21 4.81
C SER A 130 -14.16 -34.60 3.75
N ALA A 131 -14.53 -34.67 2.47
CA ALA A 131 -13.77 -34.06 1.38
C ALA A 131 -13.79 -32.52 1.43
N GLU A 132 -14.92 -31.89 1.77
CA GLU A 132 -15.01 -30.44 1.99
C GLU A 132 -14.13 -30.02 3.17
N GLN A 133 -14.12 -30.76 4.26
CA GLN A 133 -13.28 -30.45 5.42
C GLN A 133 -11.80 -30.48 5.07
N LEU A 134 -11.33 -31.48 4.32
CA LEU A 134 -9.95 -31.54 3.83
C LEU A 134 -9.62 -30.35 2.91
N ALA A 135 -10.54 -29.98 2.01
CA ALA A 135 -10.36 -28.81 1.14
C ALA A 135 -10.31 -27.50 1.95
N PHE A 136 -11.11 -27.38 3.01
CA PHE A 136 -11.10 -26.23 3.92
C PHE A 136 -9.81 -26.14 4.73
N GLU A 137 -9.29 -27.26 5.22
CA GLU A 137 -7.99 -27.31 5.92
C GLU A 137 -6.85 -26.84 5.00
N GLN A 138 -6.86 -27.28 3.74
CA GLN A 138 -5.90 -26.83 2.72
C GLN A 138 -6.03 -25.34 2.44
N PHE A 139 -7.25 -24.86 2.18
CA PHE A 139 -7.53 -23.43 1.92
C PHE A 139 -7.14 -22.55 3.10
N SER A 140 -7.59 -22.88 4.31
CA SER A 140 -7.27 -22.11 5.52
C SER A 140 -5.78 -22.14 5.86
N GLY A 141 -5.08 -23.24 5.56
CA GLY A 141 -3.64 -23.34 5.64
C GLY A 141 -2.93 -22.37 4.68
N CYS A 142 -3.32 -22.37 3.41
CA CYS A 142 -2.78 -21.44 2.40
C CYS A 142 -3.10 -19.97 2.75
N LEU A 143 -4.33 -19.69 3.19
CA LEU A 143 -4.76 -18.35 3.60
C LEU A 143 -3.93 -17.84 4.79
N ARG A 144 -3.71 -18.66 5.81
CA ARG A 144 -2.86 -18.29 6.95
C ARG A 144 -1.41 -18.04 6.54
N ARG A 145 -0.85 -18.84 5.63
CA ARG A 145 0.51 -18.63 5.09
C ARG A 145 0.59 -17.31 4.33
N SER A 146 -0.37 -17.04 3.45
CA SER A 146 -0.47 -15.77 2.72
C SER A 146 -0.53 -14.57 3.67
N GLN A 147 -1.39 -14.62 4.70
CA GLN A 147 -1.48 -13.56 5.71
C GLN A 147 -0.20 -13.40 6.56
N ALA A 148 0.51 -14.51 6.84
CA ALA A 148 1.79 -14.45 7.53
C ALA A 148 2.87 -13.80 6.66
N GLU A 149 2.87 -14.07 5.36
CA GLU A 149 3.78 -13.45 4.39
C GLU A 149 3.51 -11.96 4.21
N GLU A 150 2.25 -11.51 4.24
CA GLU A 150 1.88 -10.08 4.22
C GLU A 150 2.49 -9.32 5.42
N ARG A 151 2.51 -9.93 6.62
CA ARG A 151 3.13 -9.33 7.81
C ARG A 151 4.65 -9.24 7.69
N VAL A 152 5.28 -10.23 7.07
CA VAL A 152 6.72 -10.22 6.78
C VAL A 152 7.07 -9.17 5.72
N GLN A 153 6.17 -8.89 4.78
CA GLN A 153 6.34 -7.86 3.74
C GLN A 153 6.15 -6.43 4.24
N ALA A 154 5.22 -6.19 5.17
CA ALA A 154 5.09 -4.88 5.82
C ALA A 154 6.41 -4.45 6.49
N ASN A 155 7.13 -5.39 7.12
CA ASN A 155 8.45 -5.14 7.68
C ASN A 155 9.52 -4.91 6.59
N ARG A 156 9.41 -5.58 5.44
CA ARG A 156 10.32 -5.38 4.31
C ARG A 156 10.13 -4.01 3.66
N MET A 157 8.90 -3.54 3.46
CA MET A 157 8.61 -2.19 2.94
C MET A 157 9.17 -1.08 3.85
N ARG A 158 9.15 -1.30 5.17
CA ARG A 158 9.78 -0.38 6.14
C ARG A 158 11.30 -0.33 5.99
N GLN A 159 11.95 -1.46 5.74
CA GLN A 159 13.39 -1.49 5.47
C GLN A 159 13.75 -0.79 4.14
N TRP A 160 12.87 -0.89 3.13
CA TRP A 160 13.04 -0.22 1.85
C TRP A 160 12.92 1.30 1.93
N SER A 161 11.95 1.85 2.68
CA SER A 161 11.83 3.30 2.83
C SER A 161 13.06 3.91 3.53
N ILE A 162 13.61 3.18 4.51
CA ILE A 162 14.87 3.55 5.18
C ILE A 162 16.03 3.51 4.19
N GLY A 163 16.17 2.44 3.40
CA GLY A 163 17.22 2.33 2.38
C GLY A 163 17.15 3.41 1.30
N LEU A 164 15.95 3.72 0.80
CA LEU A 164 15.73 4.78 -0.19
C LEU A 164 16.04 6.17 0.38
N SER A 165 15.71 6.43 1.65
CA SER A 165 16.05 7.67 2.32
C SER A 165 17.56 7.85 2.42
N VAL A 166 18.29 6.80 2.82
CA VAL A 166 19.76 6.82 2.89
C VAL A 166 20.39 7.04 1.51
N LEU A 167 19.90 6.35 0.48
CA LEU A 167 20.41 6.51 -0.88
C LEU A 167 20.13 7.92 -1.43
N ALA A 168 18.93 8.46 -1.21
CA ALA A 168 18.58 9.82 -1.58
C ALA A 168 19.44 10.85 -0.86
N GLY A 169 19.75 10.63 0.43
CA GLY A 169 20.69 11.43 1.20
C GLY A 169 22.09 11.43 0.60
N LEU A 170 22.62 10.27 0.21
CA LEU A 170 23.94 10.16 -0.43
C LEU A 170 23.98 10.84 -1.80
N VAL A 171 22.93 10.70 -2.61
CA VAL A 171 22.82 11.37 -3.91
C VAL A 171 22.72 12.89 -3.73
N GLY A 172 21.90 13.37 -2.79
CA GLY A 172 21.77 14.79 -2.46
C GLY A 172 23.07 15.38 -1.93
N PHE A 173 23.77 14.65 -1.05
CA PHE A 173 25.09 15.02 -0.55
C PHE A 173 26.12 15.09 -1.68
N SER A 174 26.16 14.08 -2.55
CA SER A 174 27.07 14.05 -3.71
C SER A 174 26.79 15.21 -4.68
N ALA A 175 25.53 15.50 -4.95
CA ALA A 175 25.12 16.64 -5.80
C ALA A 175 25.55 17.98 -5.18
N THR A 176 25.40 18.12 -3.86
CA THR A 176 25.81 19.32 -3.11
C THR A 176 27.32 19.48 -3.10
N TRP A 177 28.06 18.39 -2.90
CA TRP A 177 29.52 18.36 -2.91
C TRP A 177 30.09 18.77 -4.27
N VAL A 178 29.53 18.24 -5.37
CA VAL A 178 29.91 18.65 -6.74
C VAL A 178 29.58 20.12 -7.00
N ARG A 179 28.42 20.61 -6.55
CA ARG A 179 28.04 22.02 -6.68
C ARG A 179 29.04 22.95 -5.97
N PHE A 180 29.45 22.60 -4.74
CA PHE A 180 30.43 23.36 -3.97
C PHE A 180 31.80 23.39 -4.66
N ARG A 181 32.26 22.25 -5.18
CA ARG A 181 33.55 22.16 -5.89
C ARG A 181 33.59 22.99 -7.18
N ASN A 182 32.47 23.06 -7.91
CA ASN A 182 32.37 23.88 -9.12
C ASN A 182 32.28 25.39 -8.83
N GLN A 183 31.84 25.80 -7.63
CA GLN A 183 31.85 27.22 -7.22
C GLN A 183 33.25 27.70 -6.84
N ALA A 184 34.07 26.81 -6.25
CA ALA A 184 35.47 27.13 -5.89
C ALA A 184 36.35 27.46 -7.11
N THR A 185 35.97 27.04 -8.32
CA THR A 185 36.75 27.29 -9.54
C THR A 185 36.41 28.61 -10.25
N VAL A 186 35.35 29.34 -9.88
CA VAL A 186 34.82 30.47 -10.67
C VAL A 186 35.25 31.86 -10.16
N HIS A 187 35.83 32.00 -8.96
CA HIS A 187 36.17 33.31 -8.41
C HIS A 187 37.62 33.43 -7.92
N PRO A 188 38.55 33.89 -8.79
CA PRO A 188 39.63 34.74 -8.28
C PRO A 188 39.76 36.13 -8.95
N ALA A 189 39.13 36.40 -10.10
CA ALA A 189 39.40 37.64 -10.87
C ALA A 189 38.32 38.74 -10.78
N SER A 190 37.04 38.41 -10.50
CA SER A 190 35.94 39.38 -10.49
C SER A 190 35.68 40.03 -9.12
N THR A 191 36.27 39.51 -8.04
CA THR A 191 36.05 40.02 -6.68
C THR A 191 36.78 41.33 -6.41
N VAL A 192 37.91 41.59 -7.07
CA VAL A 192 38.69 42.82 -6.85
C VAL A 192 38.07 44.04 -7.54
N ALA A 193 37.51 43.86 -8.74
CA ALA A 193 36.86 44.96 -9.48
C ALA A 193 35.46 45.28 -8.94
N VAL A 194 34.69 44.27 -8.50
CA VAL A 194 33.38 44.49 -7.87
C VAL A 194 33.55 45.10 -6.49
N ALA A 195 34.54 44.70 -5.68
CA ALA A 195 34.77 45.32 -4.36
C ALA A 195 35.17 46.81 -4.42
N ALA A 196 35.62 47.32 -5.56
CA ALA A 196 35.88 48.75 -5.77
C ALA A 196 34.62 49.51 -6.18
N ALA A 197 33.76 48.92 -7.03
CA ALA A 197 32.50 49.52 -7.47
C ALA A 197 31.38 49.43 -6.42
N ASP A 198 31.38 48.38 -5.59
CA ASP A 198 30.36 48.11 -4.58
C ASP A 198 30.49 49.06 -3.39
N LYS A 199 31.68 49.64 -3.12
CA LYS A 199 31.86 50.63 -2.05
C LYS A 199 31.07 51.93 -2.30
N GLU A 200 31.04 52.40 -3.54
CA GLU A 200 30.28 53.61 -3.92
C GLU A 200 28.76 53.40 -3.79
N VAL A 201 28.27 52.19 -4.07
CA VAL A 201 26.84 51.83 -4.02
C VAL A 201 26.39 51.40 -2.62
N LEU A 202 27.26 50.79 -1.82
CA LEU A 202 26.95 50.32 -0.47
C LEU A 202 26.91 51.46 0.56
N LEU A 203 27.71 52.52 0.39
CA LEU A 203 27.72 53.65 1.34
C LEU A 203 26.33 54.32 1.56
N PRO A 204 25.52 54.60 0.54
CA PRO A 204 24.17 55.14 0.76
C PRO A 204 23.21 54.11 1.38
N VAL A 205 23.28 52.83 0.97
CA VAL A 205 22.44 51.77 1.52
C VAL A 205 22.76 51.50 2.99
N LEU A 206 24.03 51.57 3.38
CA LEU A 206 24.47 51.37 4.75
C LEU A 206 24.04 52.53 5.65
N ARG A 207 24.00 53.77 5.11
CA ARG A 207 23.43 54.93 5.80
C ARG A 207 21.92 54.81 6.01
N GLU A 208 21.18 54.36 5.00
CA GLU A 208 19.74 54.06 5.12
C GLU A 208 19.48 52.99 6.20
N LEU A 209 20.26 51.90 6.20
CA LEU A 209 20.13 50.86 7.22
C LEU A 209 20.48 51.35 8.63
N GLN A 210 21.51 52.20 8.78
CA GLN A 210 21.81 52.81 10.08
C GLN A 210 20.67 53.72 10.55
N HIS A 211 20.10 54.53 9.66
CA HIS A 211 18.98 55.41 10.00
C HIS A 211 17.74 54.62 10.42
N THR A 212 17.38 53.56 9.68
CA THR A 212 16.25 52.69 10.09
C THR A 212 16.50 52.01 11.42
N ASN A 213 17.73 51.58 11.72
CA ASN A 213 18.06 50.94 12.99
C ASN A 213 17.91 51.91 14.18
N GLU A 214 18.36 53.16 14.02
CA GLU A 214 18.15 54.18 15.06
C GLU A 214 16.66 54.53 15.25
N GLN A 215 15.88 54.61 14.16
CA GLN A 215 14.42 54.74 14.28
C GLN A 215 13.78 53.57 15.05
N TRP A 216 14.21 52.33 14.78
CA TRP A 216 13.71 51.17 15.51
C TRP A 216 14.05 51.26 17.01
N LYS A 217 15.25 51.72 17.37
CA LYS A 217 15.63 51.90 18.77
C LYS A 217 14.78 52.96 19.48
N GLU A 218 14.53 54.10 18.84
CA GLU A 218 13.66 55.14 19.41
C GLU A 218 12.21 54.66 19.60
N THR A 219 11.69 53.87 18.65
CA THR A 219 10.34 53.29 18.79
C THR A 219 10.27 52.26 19.91
N ILE A 220 11.31 51.46 20.12
CA ILE A 220 11.37 50.50 21.23
C ILE A 220 11.47 51.22 22.57
N ALA A 221 12.26 52.30 22.65
CA ALA A 221 12.39 53.10 23.87
C ALA A 221 11.08 53.83 24.22
N SER A 222 10.36 54.36 23.23
CA SER A 222 9.05 54.99 23.47
C SER A 222 8.00 53.97 23.92
N LEU A 223 7.99 52.78 23.32
CA LEU A 223 7.11 51.68 23.73
C LEU A 223 7.44 51.18 25.14
N SER A 224 8.72 51.08 25.53
CA SER A 224 9.07 50.69 26.90
C SER A 224 8.62 51.73 27.91
N GLY A 225 8.74 53.02 27.60
CA GLY A 225 8.25 54.10 28.46
C GLY A 225 6.73 54.06 28.66
N VAL A 226 5.97 53.79 27.61
CA VAL A 226 4.50 53.63 27.69
C VAL A 226 4.11 52.39 28.51
N ILE A 227 4.87 51.30 28.38
CA ILE A 227 4.66 50.09 29.20
C ILE A 227 4.97 50.38 30.67
N GLU A 228 6.01 51.15 30.97
CA GLU A 228 6.37 51.53 32.33
C GLU A 228 5.31 52.46 32.95
N SER A 229 4.78 53.42 32.19
CA SER A 229 3.69 54.30 32.67
C SER A 229 2.40 53.51 32.93
N LEU A 230 2.04 52.58 32.05
CA LEU A 230 0.90 51.67 32.24
C LEU A 230 1.09 50.76 33.47
N LYS A 231 2.32 50.29 33.71
CA LYS A 231 2.64 49.48 34.88
C LYS A 231 2.56 50.30 36.19
N THR A 232 2.93 51.58 36.17
CA THR A 232 2.80 52.45 37.34
C THR A 232 1.35 52.86 37.63
N ASP A 233 0.51 53.03 36.59
CA ASP A 233 -0.92 53.32 36.77
C ASP A 233 -1.71 52.09 37.27
N LEU A 234 -1.28 50.88 36.94
CA LEU A 234 -1.90 49.63 37.43
C LEU A 234 -1.50 49.26 38.87
N SER A 235 -0.49 49.93 39.43
CA SER A 235 0.03 49.68 40.79
C SER A 235 -0.45 50.71 41.83
N LYS A 236 -1.29 51.67 41.44
CA LYS A 236 -2.04 52.58 42.33
C LYS A 236 -3.46 52.09 42.51
#